data_AF-A0A922M452-F1
#
_entry.id   AF-A0A922M452-F1
#
_cell.length_a   1.000
_cell.length_b   1.000
_cell.length_c   1.000
_cell.angle_alpha   90.00
_cell.angle_beta   90.00
_cell.angle_gamma   90.00
#
_symmetry.space_group_name_H-M   'P 1'
#
loop_
_entity.id
_entity.type
_entity.pdbx_description
1 polymer ?
#
loop_
_entity_poly.entity_id
_entity_poly.type
_entity_poly.pdbx_seq_one_letter_code
_entity_poly.pdbx_strand_id
1 'polypeptide(L)'
;MNNSKKYELLHFREDLIRTLIGISLSQRPELLLKHSKNDNRRVDRTAHPRPSPTQPENGSGGHWPEKIPLPPGSKKTTNYLKCKMCAKNKRRKETGLRCKGCKDKPALCALCFEEWHETDNVTSS
;
A
#
# COMPACT_ATOMS: atom_id res chain seq x y z
N MET A 1 -23.52 -12.94 23.45
CA MET A 1 -23.63 -12.00 22.31
C MET A 1 -24.52 -12.64 21.26
N ASN A 2 -25.69 -12.06 20.98
CA ASN A 2 -26.73 -12.70 20.17
C ASN A 2 -26.37 -12.70 18.69
N ASN A 3 -26.29 -13.89 18.09
CA ASN A 3 -25.92 -14.09 16.68
C ASN A 3 -26.84 -13.34 15.70
N SER A 4 -28.12 -13.11 16.02
CA SER A 4 -29.04 -12.33 15.17
C SER A 4 -28.55 -10.90 14.89
N LYS A 5 -28.00 -10.20 15.88
CA LYS A 5 -27.52 -8.82 15.71
C LYS A 5 -26.29 -8.76 14.79
N LYS A 6 -25.51 -9.84 14.74
CA LYS A 6 -24.37 -9.97 13.82
C LYS A 6 -24.86 -10.14 12.38
N TYR A 7 -25.89 -10.94 12.16
CA TYR A 7 -26.49 -11.10 10.82
C TYR A 7 -27.18 -9.83 10.34
N GLU A 8 -27.83 -9.09 11.23
CA GLU A 8 -28.44 -7.79 10.94
C GLU A 8 -27.42 -6.73 10.49
N LEU A 9 -26.31 -6.59 11.21
CA LEU A 9 -25.23 -5.66 10.83
C LEU A 9 -24.54 -6.06 9.52
N LEU A 10 -24.40 -7.37 9.27
CA LEU A 10 -23.82 -7.88 8.03
C LEU A 10 -24.70 -7.53 6.83
N HIS A 11 -26.02 -7.71 6.94
CA HIS A 11 -26.95 -7.33 5.88
C HIS A 11 -26.95 -5.82 5.62
N PHE A 12 -26.99 -5.01 6.68
CA PHE A 12 -26.90 -3.55 6.54
C PHE A 12 -25.64 -3.11 5.80
N ARG A 13 -24.48 -3.72 6.12
CA ARG A 13 -23.23 -3.45 5.42
C ARG A 13 -23.30 -3.84 3.95
N GLU A 14 -23.85 -5.00 3.61
CA GLU A 14 -24.00 -5.46 2.23
C GLU A 14 -24.90 -4.53 1.42
N ASP A 15 -26.00 -4.04 2.01
CA ASP A 15 -26.94 -3.14 1.33
C ASP A 15 -26.34 -1.75 1.06
N LEU A 16 -25.57 -1.21 2.01
CA LEU A 16 -24.81 0.02 1.79
C LEU A 16 -23.80 -0.14 0.64
N ILE A 17 -23.07 -1.26 0.62
CA ILE A 17 -22.10 -1.56 -0.43
C ILE A 17 -22.80 -1.65 -1.79
N ARG A 18 -23.94 -2.34 -1.89
CA ARG A 18 -24.74 -2.45 -3.12
C ARG A 18 -25.17 -1.07 -3.63
N THR A 19 -25.66 -0.23 -2.71
CA THR A 19 -26.14 1.12 -3.02
C THR A 19 -25.01 2.02 -3.53
N LEU A 20 -23.85 1.98 -2.87
CA LEU A 20 -22.71 2.84 -3.21
C LEU A 20 -22.02 2.45 -4.52
N ILE A 21 -22.00 1.16 -4.87
CA ILE A 21 -21.35 0.67 -6.09
C ILE A 21 -22.32 0.70 -7.30
N GLY A 22 -23.63 0.86 -7.07
CA GLY A 22 -24.62 0.95 -8.15
C GLY A 22 -24.80 -0.35 -8.96
N ILE A 23 -24.43 -1.50 -8.39
CA ILE A 23 -24.49 -2.80 -9.07
C ILE A 23 -25.88 -3.42 -8.85
N SER A 24 -26.69 -3.48 -9.91
CA SER A 24 -27.85 -4.35 -9.95
C SER A 24 -27.40 -5.79 -10.25
N LEU A 25 -27.68 -6.72 -9.34
CA LEU A 25 -27.33 -8.16 -9.43
C LEU A 25 -27.75 -8.84 -10.75
N SER A 26 -28.69 -8.25 -11.48
CA SER A 26 -29.15 -8.71 -12.78
C SER A 26 -28.06 -8.69 -13.88
N GLN A 27 -26.98 -7.93 -13.73
CA GLN A 27 -26.01 -7.77 -14.82
C GLN A 27 -24.80 -8.72 -14.75
N ARG A 28 -24.46 -9.32 -13.60
CA ARG A 28 -23.23 -10.15 -13.47
C ARG A 28 -23.35 -11.28 -12.44
N PRO A 29 -23.93 -12.43 -12.79
CA PRO A 29 -23.93 -13.62 -11.95
C PRO A 29 -22.51 -14.19 -11.68
N GLU A 30 -21.52 -13.81 -12.49
CA GLU A 30 -20.11 -14.19 -12.36
C GLU A 30 -19.40 -13.61 -11.11
N LEU A 31 -19.95 -12.55 -10.49
CA LEU A 31 -19.36 -11.95 -9.28
C LEU A 31 -19.85 -12.60 -7.98
N LEU A 32 -20.78 -13.57 -8.05
CA LEU A 32 -21.10 -14.41 -6.91
C LEU A 32 -19.97 -15.41 -6.72
N LEU A 33 -18.98 -15.04 -5.90
CA LEU A 33 -18.03 -15.99 -5.35
C LEU A 33 -18.85 -17.10 -4.67
N LYS A 34 -18.88 -18.29 -5.26
CA LYS A 34 -19.42 -19.47 -4.59
C LYS A 34 -18.59 -19.64 -3.34
N HIS A 35 -19.20 -19.52 -2.16
CA HIS A 35 -18.51 -19.75 -0.90
C HIS A 35 -18.08 -21.23 -0.86
N SER A 36 -16.86 -21.53 -1.33
CA SER A 36 -16.19 -22.80 -1.08
C SER A 36 -15.93 -22.86 0.41
N LYS A 37 -16.84 -23.52 1.12
CA LYS A 37 -16.55 -24.01 2.46
C LYS A 37 -15.55 -25.13 2.21
N ASN A 38 -14.29 -24.93 2.63
CA ASN A 38 -13.25 -25.96 2.85
C ASN A 38 -12.01 -25.94 1.94
N ASP A 39 -11.34 -24.80 1.69
CA ASP A 39 -9.99 -24.80 1.05
C ASP A 39 -8.91 -24.01 1.82
N ASN A 40 -9.03 -23.86 3.15
CA ASN A 40 -8.03 -23.15 3.96
C ASN A 40 -6.82 -24.00 4.40
N ARG A 41 -6.54 -25.16 3.77
CA ARG A 41 -5.43 -26.02 4.23
C ARG A 41 -4.53 -26.60 3.15
N ARG A 42 -4.23 -25.81 2.13
CA ARG A 42 -2.97 -25.95 1.38
C ARG A 42 -2.34 -24.59 1.22
N VAL A 43 -1.33 -24.31 2.04
CA VAL A 43 -0.33 -23.29 1.74
C VAL A 43 0.40 -23.79 0.51
N ASP A 44 -0.09 -23.38 -0.66
CA ASP A 44 0.59 -23.61 -1.91
C ASP A 44 1.95 -22.89 -1.84
N ARG A 45 3.02 -23.68 -1.92
CA ARG A 45 4.40 -23.18 -1.93
C ARG A 45 4.80 -22.62 -3.30
N THR A 46 3.89 -22.56 -4.27
CA THR A 46 4.10 -21.80 -5.49
C THR A 46 3.82 -20.32 -5.24
N ALA A 47 4.83 -19.65 -4.69
CA ALA A 47 4.89 -18.21 -4.57
C ALA A 47 4.63 -17.57 -5.95
N HIS A 48 3.39 -17.13 -6.17
CA HIS A 48 3.09 -16.19 -7.23
C HIS A 48 3.92 -14.95 -6.92
N PRO A 49 4.81 -14.49 -7.81
CA PRO A 49 5.54 -13.27 -7.56
C PRO A 49 4.48 -12.18 -7.40
N ARG A 50 4.40 -11.62 -6.19
CA ARG A 50 3.57 -10.45 -5.91
C ARG A 50 3.87 -9.44 -7.02
N PRO A 51 2.87 -8.96 -7.78
CA PRO A 51 3.13 -7.95 -8.80
C PRO A 51 3.83 -6.80 -8.08
N SER A 52 5.10 -6.62 -8.42
CA SER A 52 5.82 -5.40 -8.08
C SER A 52 5.02 -4.31 -8.76
N PRO A 53 4.61 -3.23 -8.06
CA PRO A 53 3.93 -2.13 -8.74
C PRO A 53 4.84 -1.72 -9.89
N THR A 54 4.37 -1.93 -11.12
CA THR A 54 5.07 -1.58 -12.34
C THR A 54 5.29 -0.08 -12.24
N GLN A 55 6.53 0.29 -11.94
CA GLN A 55 6.93 1.67 -11.82
C GLN A 55 6.71 2.28 -13.20
N PRO A 56 6.02 3.41 -13.35
CA PRO A 56 6.02 4.12 -14.61
C PRO A 56 7.47 4.54 -14.88
N GLU A 57 8.19 3.73 -15.64
CA GLU A 57 9.24 4.22 -16.50
C GLU A 57 8.54 5.20 -17.44
N ASN A 58 8.78 6.50 -17.27
CA ASN A 58 8.83 7.50 -18.33
C ASN A 58 8.83 8.92 -17.75
N GLY A 59 9.99 9.58 -17.88
CA GLY A 59 10.10 10.94 -18.40
C GLY A 59 9.66 12.15 -17.57
N SER A 60 8.75 12.03 -16.61
CA SER A 60 8.33 13.18 -15.80
C SER A 60 9.12 13.21 -14.49
N GLY A 61 9.79 14.32 -14.17
CA GLY A 61 10.62 14.55 -12.98
C GLY A 61 9.89 14.51 -11.62
N GLY A 62 8.97 13.57 -11.44
CA GLY A 62 8.19 13.40 -10.23
C GLY A 62 8.96 12.77 -9.08
N HIS A 63 8.49 13.08 -7.88
CA HIS A 63 9.01 12.56 -6.62
C HIS A 63 8.24 11.30 -6.23
N TRP A 64 8.86 10.13 -6.40
CA TRP A 64 8.25 8.83 -6.12
C TRP A 64 9.01 8.07 -5.02
N PRO A 65 8.32 7.33 -4.13
CA PRO A 65 8.98 6.48 -3.16
C PRO A 65 9.58 5.25 -3.85
N GLU A 66 10.84 4.97 -3.54
CA GLU A 66 11.62 3.82 -4.02
C GLU A 66 12.17 3.04 -2.82
N LYS A 67 12.30 1.71 -2.96
CA LYS A 67 12.97 0.89 -1.96
C LYS A 67 14.45 1.25 -1.82
N ILE A 68 14.95 1.29 -0.60
CA ILE A 68 16.36 1.51 -0.32
C ILE A 68 17.17 0.29 -0.80
N PRO A 69 18.19 0.48 -1.66
CA PRO A 69 18.99 -0.63 -2.16
C PRO A 69 19.73 -1.31 -1.01
N LEU A 70 19.88 -2.61 -1.16
CA LEU A 70 20.66 -3.40 -0.23
C LEU A 70 22.16 -3.19 -0.51
N PRO A 71 23.00 -3.17 0.53
CA PRO A 71 24.43 -3.19 0.32
C PRO A 71 24.87 -4.52 -0.33
N PRO A 72 25.92 -4.51 -1.15
CA PRO A 72 26.42 -5.73 -1.78
C PRO A 72 26.83 -6.75 -0.72
N GLY A 73 26.43 -8.02 -0.90
CA GLY A 73 26.73 -9.12 0.03
C GLY A 73 25.79 -9.25 1.23
N SER A 74 24.75 -8.42 1.33
CA SER A 74 23.75 -8.53 2.40
C SER A 74 22.84 -9.75 2.22
N LYS A 75 22.72 -10.56 3.28
CA LYS A 75 21.69 -11.61 3.40
C LYS A 75 20.30 -11.08 3.77
N LYS A 76 20.19 -9.79 4.13
CA LYS A 76 18.91 -9.17 4.51
C LYS A 76 18.02 -9.06 3.28
N THR A 77 16.70 -9.05 3.48
CA THR A 77 15.72 -8.87 2.39
C THR A 77 15.36 -7.40 2.17
N THR A 78 15.52 -6.55 3.19
CA THR A 78 15.19 -5.12 3.16
C THR A 78 16.21 -4.33 3.96
N ASN A 79 16.57 -3.15 3.46
CA ASN A 79 17.40 -2.17 4.14
C ASN A 79 16.52 -1.05 4.72
N TYR A 80 16.82 -0.61 5.93
CA TYR A 80 16.06 0.44 6.63
C TYR A 80 16.99 1.58 7.01
N LEU A 81 16.55 2.82 6.76
CA LEU A 81 17.23 4.04 7.19
C LEU A 81 16.30 4.87 8.08
N LYS A 82 16.88 5.79 8.85
CA LYS A 82 16.12 6.73 9.69
C LYS A 82 15.40 7.74 8.81
N CYS A 83 14.11 7.96 9.09
CA CYS A 83 13.33 9.00 8.42
C CYS A 83 13.92 10.38 8.75
N LYS A 84 14.29 11.16 7.71
CA LYS A 84 14.93 12.47 7.84
C LYS A 84 14.04 13.47 8.60
N MET A 85 12.74 13.51 8.31
CA MET A 85 11.78 14.40 8.97
C MET A 85 11.51 13.99 10.42
N CYS A 86 11.30 12.69 10.69
CA CYS A 86 11.10 12.24 12.06
C CYS A 86 12.34 12.53 12.92
N ALA A 87 13.55 12.35 12.37
CA ALA A 87 14.79 12.65 13.06
C ALA A 87 14.92 14.14 13.42
N LYS A 88 14.52 15.06 12.52
CA LYS A 88 14.43 16.51 12.83
C LYS A 88 13.49 16.77 14.01
N ASN A 89 12.36 16.06 14.06
CA ASN A 89 11.38 16.18 15.14
C ASN A 89 11.72 15.36 16.39
N LYS A 90 12.98 14.91 16.55
CA LYS A 90 13.46 14.05 17.66
C LYS A 90 12.68 12.74 17.83
N ARG A 91 11.95 12.28 16.80
CA ARG A 91 11.24 11.00 16.78
C ARG A 91 12.08 9.95 16.05
N ARG A 92 12.18 8.76 16.63
CA ARG A 92 12.83 7.62 15.96
C ARG A 92 11.79 6.87 15.13
N LYS A 93 11.99 6.87 13.82
CA LYS A 93 11.22 6.06 12.88
C LYS A 93 12.12 5.62 11.74
N GLU A 94 12.08 4.33 11.43
CA GLU A 94 12.83 3.74 10.34
C GLU A 94 11.92 3.50 9.13
N THR A 95 12.50 3.54 7.94
CA THR A 95 11.79 3.38 6.68
C THR A 95 12.67 2.64 5.69
N GLY A 96 12.05 1.75 4.90
CA GLY A 96 12.69 1.09 3.77
C GLY A 96 12.52 1.85 2.46
N LEU A 97 12.01 3.10 2.53
CA LEU A 97 11.69 3.94 1.38
C LEU A 97 12.56 5.21 1.36
N ARG A 98 12.95 5.63 0.17
CA ARG A 98 13.59 6.92 -0.14
C ARG A 98 12.92 7.58 -1.33
N CYS A 99 13.05 8.89 -1.48
CA CYS A 99 12.59 9.56 -2.69
C CYS A 99 13.56 9.31 -3.86
N LYS A 100 13.04 8.88 -5.02
CA LYS A 100 13.81 8.72 -6.27
C LYS A 100 14.11 10.05 -6.96
N GLY A 101 13.19 11.02 -6.87
CA GLY A 101 13.25 12.31 -7.57
C GLY A 101 14.14 13.35 -6.89
N CYS A 102 14.26 13.34 -5.55
CA CYS A 102 15.13 14.28 -4.85
C CYS A 102 16.62 14.01 -5.11
N LYS A 103 17.42 15.07 -5.26
CA LYS A 103 18.89 15.01 -5.40
C LYS A 103 19.56 14.25 -4.24
N ASP A 104 19.13 14.54 -3.01
CA ASP A 104 19.68 13.94 -1.78
C ASP A 104 19.12 12.53 -1.50
N LYS A 105 18.11 12.08 -2.26
CA LYS A 105 17.39 10.82 -2.05
C LYS A 105 17.06 10.55 -0.57
N PRO A 106 16.34 11.46 0.12
CA PRO A 106 16.10 11.35 1.55
C PRO A 106 15.25 10.12 1.86
N ALA A 107 15.61 9.41 2.94
CA ALA A 107 14.78 8.37 3.51
C ALA A 107 13.61 9.00 4.26
N LEU A 108 12.39 8.71 3.83
CA LEU A 108 11.15 9.27 4.39
C LEU A 108 10.15 8.13 4.65
N CYS A 109 9.45 8.18 5.78
CA CYS A 109 8.31 7.31 6.00
C CYS A 109 7.10 7.84 5.22
N ALA A 110 6.08 7.00 4.96
CA ALA A 110 4.93 7.37 4.13
C ALA A 110 4.31 8.74 4.49
N LEU A 111 4.01 8.98 5.77
CA LEU A 111 3.43 10.25 6.23
C LEU A 111 4.34 11.46 5.97
N CYS A 112 5.64 11.31 6.19
CA CYS A 112 6.60 12.39 5.96
C CYS A 112 6.97 12.55 4.49
N PHE A 113 6.58 11.61 3.62
CA PHE A 113 6.83 11.71 2.19
C PHE A 113 5.92 12.78 1.59
N GLU A 114 4.65 12.80 1.96
CA GLU A 114 3.68 13.81 1.52
C GLU A 114 4.10 15.20 2.02
N GLU A 115 4.27 15.35 3.34
CA GLU A 115 4.69 16.61 3.99
C GLU A 115 5.99 17.22 3.41
N TRP A 116 6.96 16.35 3.08
CA TRP A 116 8.23 16.79 2.49
C TRP A 116 8.04 17.40 1.10
N HIS A 117 7.16 16.82 0.28
CA HIS A 117 6.98 17.26 -1.10
C HIS A 117 5.87 18.31 -1.24
N GLU A 118 4.96 18.45 -0.27
CA GLU A 118 4.01 19.57 -0.21
C GLU A 118 4.75 20.92 -0.12
N THR A 119 5.89 20.97 0.56
CA THR A 119 6.72 22.17 0.67
C THR A 119 7.61 22.42 -0.55
N ASP A 120 8.02 21.38 -1.27
CA ASP A 120 8.85 21.49 -2.48
C ASP A 120 8.04 21.94 -3.73
N ASN A 121 6.71 21.83 -3.71
CA ASN A 121 5.82 22.26 -4.81
C ASN A 121 5.76 23.79 -5.05
N VAL A 122 6.50 24.60 -4.28
CA VAL A 122 6.57 26.06 -4.46
C VAL A 122 7.75 26.50 -5.34
N THR A 123 8.66 25.59 -5.71
CA THR A 123 9.89 25.94 -6.47
C THR A 123 10.10 25.10 -7.73
N SER A 124 9.03 24.79 -8.45
CA SER A 124 9.12 24.36 -9.86
C SER A 124 8.02 25.05 -10.66
N SER A 125 8.20 26.36 -10.84
CA SER A 125 7.58 27.16 -11.91
C SER A 125 8.31 26.95 -13.22
#